data_AF-A0A970CWV5-F1
#
_entry.id   AF-A0A970CWV5-F1
#
_cell.length_a   1.000
_cell.length_b   1.000
_cell.length_c   1.000
_cell.angle_alpha   90.00
_cell.angle_beta   90.00
_cell.angle_gamma   90.00
#
_symmetry.space_group_name_H-M   'P 1'
#
loop_
_entity.id
_entity.type
_entity.pdbx_description
1 polymer ?
#
loop_
_entity_poly.entity_id
_entity_poly.type
_entity_poly.pdbx_seq_one_letter_code
_entity_poly.pdbx_strand_id
1 'polypeptide(L)'
;MERFKSLNKFQKFILIFQLAMVLVFFFLFIKVTSRVGYEYLDTVLVPVEEDGRTVYSGKIDGSEGKFIVTDDKTVTFKYGGKTYGPYTAKEDRSAIPDDFWAIGEKTGLELYKGYELIFRGVRVKDGDKISLYKEDGSPNDFSIQDLLDGRHLVDKDGNLIDDMEPSPSDILNLMYKPRLTSKGNWQGWVFGLFFSIINIVSILFADELFRLNLSFQIRDVESVDPSDWEIASRYILWVFLTLITLAYFIVGLGI
;
A
#
# COMPACT_ATOMS: atom_id res chain seq x y z
N MET A 1 -34.03 15.22 -9.58
CA MET A 1 -33.66 16.60 -9.99
C MET A 1 -34.44 17.66 -9.19
N GLU A 2 -35.70 17.42 -8.82
CA GLU A 2 -36.51 18.37 -8.01
C GLU A 2 -35.95 18.58 -6.59
N ARG A 3 -35.51 17.51 -5.91
CA ARG A 3 -34.86 17.60 -4.58
C ARG A 3 -33.65 18.54 -4.56
N PHE A 4 -32.80 18.51 -5.59
CA PHE A 4 -31.67 19.42 -5.66
C PHE A 4 -32.10 20.88 -5.85
N LYS A 5 -33.23 21.12 -6.54
CA LYS A 5 -33.73 22.47 -6.79
C LYS A 5 -34.25 23.12 -5.50
N SER A 6 -34.89 22.36 -4.60
CA SER A 6 -35.43 22.85 -3.33
C SER A 6 -34.37 23.16 -2.26
N LEU A 7 -33.13 22.67 -2.43
CA LEU A 7 -32.04 22.94 -1.50
C LEU A 7 -31.65 24.43 -1.48
N ASN A 8 -31.20 24.90 -0.32
CA ASN A 8 -30.65 26.24 -0.18
C ASN A 8 -29.23 26.34 -0.79
N LYS A 9 -28.72 27.57 -0.90
CA LYS A 9 -27.41 27.84 -1.51
C LYS A 9 -26.26 27.11 -0.79
N PHE A 10 -26.31 27.00 0.54
CA PHE A 10 -25.27 26.35 1.33
C PHE A 10 -25.23 24.84 1.10
N GLN A 11 -26.39 24.17 1.14
CA GLN A 11 -26.51 22.73 0.85
C GLN A 11 -26.02 22.39 -0.56
N LYS A 12 -26.41 23.20 -1.55
CA LYS A 12 -25.92 23.06 -2.93
C LYS A 12 -24.40 23.22 -3.01
N PHE A 13 -23.85 24.20 -2.30
CA PHE A 13 -22.40 24.42 -2.25
C PHE A 13 -21.67 23.20 -1.66
N ILE A 14 -22.09 22.69 -0.50
CA ILE A 14 -21.47 21.50 0.09
C ILE A 14 -21.58 20.29 -0.85
N LEU A 15 -22.73 20.04 -1.46
CA LEU A 15 -22.89 18.91 -2.38
C LEU A 15 -21.95 19.01 -3.60
N ILE A 16 -21.86 20.19 -4.21
CA ILE A 16 -20.96 20.42 -5.36
C ILE A 16 -19.49 20.27 -4.91
N PHE A 17 -19.13 20.85 -3.77
CA PHE A 17 -17.79 20.75 -3.21
C PHE A 17 -17.42 19.29 -2.92
N GLN A 18 -18.33 18.53 -2.30
CA GLN A 18 -18.16 17.12 -1.99
C GLN A 18 -17.96 16.30 -3.28
N LEU A 19 -18.77 16.54 -4.31
CA LEU A 19 -18.62 15.86 -5.61
C LEU A 19 -17.29 16.19 -6.28
N ALA A 20 -16.90 17.48 -6.27
CA ALA A 20 -15.62 17.92 -6.81
C ALA A 20 -14.44 17.26 -6.07
N MET A 21 -14.53 17.18 -4.73
CA MET A 21 -13.54 16.52 -3.89
C MET A 21 -13.39 15.04 -4.25
N VAL A 22 -14.50 14.28 -4.35
CA VAL A 22 -14.46 12.86 -4.76
C VAL A 22 -13.79 12.70 -6.12
N LEU A 23 -14.11 13.55 -7.11
CA LEU A 23 -13.49 13.50 -8.43
C LEU A 23 -11.98 13.79 -8.39
N VAL A 24 -11.57 14.86 -7.72
CA VAL A 24 -10.16 15.24 -7.60
C VAL A 24 -9.36 14.12 -6.92
N PHE A 25 -9.84 13.62 -5.78
CA PHE A 25 -9.16 12.55 -5.05
C PHE A 25 -9.21 11.21 -5.76
N PHE A 26 -10.22 10.93 -6.59
CA PHE A 26 -10.23 9.77 -7.47
C PHE A 26 -9.09 9.83 -8.49
N PHE A 27 -8.90 10.96 -9.19
CA PHE A 27 -7.79 11.12 -10.13
C PHE A 27 -6.42 11.09 -9.44
N LEU A 28 -6.30 11.71 -8.25
CA LEU A 28 -5.07 11.63 -7.45
C LEU A 28 -4.80 10.20 -6.99
N PHE A 29 -5.81 9.48 -6.52
CA PHE A 29 -5.69 8.10 -6.08
C PHE A 29 -5.27 7.19 -7.23
N ILE A 30 -5.88 7.32 -8.41
CA ILE A 30 -5.43 6.61 -9.63
C ILE A 30 -3.98 6.96 -9.91
N LYS A 31 -3.59 8.24 -9.90
CA LYS A 31 -2.21 8.64 -10.21
C LYS A 31 -1.20 8.06 -9.22
N VAL A 32 -1.53 8.01 -7.94
CA VAL A 32 -0.68 7.43 -6.88
C VAL A 32 -0.63 5.91 -7.00
N THR A 33 -1.77 5.25 -7.17
CA THR A 33 -1.84 3.78 -7.30
C THR A 33 -1.32 3.27 -8.65
N SER A 34 -1.32 4.10 -9.70
CA SER A 34 -0.74 3.76 -11.01
C SER A 34 0.79 3.75 -11.00
N ARG A 35 1.44 4.34 -9.98
CA ARG A 35 2.87 4.14 -9.73
C ARG A 35 3.06 2.80 -9.04
N VAL A 36 2.92 1.76 -9.84
CA VAL A 36 3.10 0.37 -9.47
C VAL A 36 4.59 0.05 -9.63
N GLY A 37 5.25 -0.30 -8.53
CA GLY A 37 6.70 -0.49 -8.53
C GLY A 37 7.14 -1.53 -7.50
N TYR A 38 8.44 -1.81 -7.46
CA TYR A 38 9.04 -2.64 -6.45
C TYR A 38 9.30 -1.80 -5.20
N GLU A 39 8.73 -2.18 -4.06
CA GLU A 39 8.94 -1.48 -2.80
C GLU A 39 10.22 -1.96 -2.13
N TYR A 40 11.09 -1.00 -1.81
CA TYR A 40 12.36 -1.22 -1.13
C TYR A 40 12.65 -0.01 -0.22
N LEU A 41 12.90 -0.25 1.07
CA LEU A 41 13.14 0.78 2.09
C LEU A 41 12.11 1.93 2.03
N ASP A 42 10.83 1.61 2.19
CA ASP A 42 9.67 2.53 2.13
C ASP A 42 9.55 3.36 0.83
N THR A 43 10.27 2.96 -0.22
CA THR A 43 10.31 3.64 -1.50
C THR A 43 9.82 2.71 -2.60
N VAL A 44 8.89 3.19 -3.43
CA VAL A 44 8.44 2.44 -4.61
C VAL A 44 9.36 2.79 -5.79
N LEU A 45 10.14 1.81 -6.21
CA LEU A 45 11.03 1.87 -7.36
C LEU A 45 10.26 1.47 -8.62
N VAL A 46 10.16 2.39 -9.57
CA VAL A 46 9.33 2.21 -10.77
C VAL A 46 10.12 1.41 -11.81
N PRO A 47 9.57 0.30 -12.35
CA PRO A 47 10.21 -0.48 -13.39
C PRO A 47 10.20 0.24 -14.74
N VAL A 48 11.32 0.17 -15.45
CA VAL A 48 11.48 0.58 -16.84
C VAL A 48 12.21 -0.55 -17.58
N GLU A 49 11.66 -1.01 -18.70
CA GLU A 49 12.34 -1.98 -19.56
C GLU A 49 13.33 -1.24 -20.48
N GLU A 50 14.60 -1.64 -20.42
CA GLU A 50 15.71 -1.09 -21.21
C GLU A 50 16.58 -2.24 -21.75
N ASP A 51 16.65 -2.42 -23.07
CA ASP A 51 17.61 -3.32 -23.74
C ASP A 51 17.72 -4.75 -23.16
N GLY A 52 16.60 -5.43 -22.89
CA GLY A 52 16.57 -6.79 -22.31
C GLY A 52 16.91 -6.82 -20.82
N ARG A 53 16.64 -5.72 -20.13
CA ARG A 53 16.81 -5.55 -18.68
C ARG A 53 15.63 -4.76 -18.12
N THR A 54 15.27 -5.05 -16.89
CA THR A 54 14.30 -4.26 -16.13
C THR A 54 15.05 -3.44 -15.10
N VAL A 55 14.93 -2.12 -15.19
CA VAL A 55 15.53 -1.17 -14.26
C VAL A 55 14.45 -0.64 -13.33
N TYR A 56 14.51 -1.01 -12.05
CA TYR A 56 13.65 -0.45 -11.00
C TYR A 56 14.37 0.75 -10.41
N SER A 57 13.84 1.97 -10.60
CA SER A 57 14.51 3.20 -10.17
C SER A 57 13.64 4.09 -9.29
N GLY A 58 14.27 4.81 -8.36
CA GLY A 58 13.61 5.74 -7.46
C GLY A 58 14.59 6.48 -6.56
N LYS A 59 14.06 7.25 -5.62
CA LYS A 59 14.86 7.99 -4.64
C LYS A 59 14.69 7.40 -3.25
N ILE A 60 15.75 6.77 -2.74
CA ILE A 60 15.84 6.25 -1.37
C ILE A 60 16.65 7.28 -0.58
N ASP A 61 16.10 7.79 0.53
CA ASP A 61 16.74 8.84 1.34
C ASP A 61 17.30 10.04 0.53
N GLY A 62 16.58 10.42 -0.53
CA GLY A 62 16.94 11.54 -1.41
C GLY A 62 18.02 11.22 -2.46
N SER A 63 18.69 10.07 -2.37
CA SER A 63 19.68 9.59 -3.34
C SER A 63 19.06 8.64 -4.37
N GLU A 64 19.61 8.60 -5.58
CA GLU A 64 19.14 7.68 -6.61
C GLU A 64 19.51 6.23 -6.24
N GLY A 65 18.48 5.38 -6.15
CA GLY A 65 18.60 3.94 -5.98
C GLY A 65 18.04 3.23 -7.20
N LYS A 66 18.77 2.23 -7.71
CA LYS A 66 18.32 1.43 -8.84
C LYS A 66 18.70 -0.04 -8.74
N PHE A 67 17.72 -0.92 -8.94
CA PHE A 67 17.96 -2.32 -9.24
C PHE A 67 17.94 -2.52 -10.75
N ILE A 68 18.91 -3.27 -11.24
CA ILE A 68 19.01 -3.68 -12.65
C ILE A 68 18.88 -5.20 -12.65
N VAL A 69 17.84 -5.69 -13.30
CA VAL A 69 17.57 -7.13 -13.46
C VAL A 69 17.71 -7.47 -14.94
N THR A 70 18.64 -8.34 -15.29
CA THR A 70 18.87 -8.80 -16.67
C THR A 70 18.03 -10.05 -16.98
N ASP A 71 17.85 -10.36 -18.27
CA ASP A 71 17.07 -11.53 -18.72
C ASP A 71 17.56 -12.89 -18.16
N ASP A 72 18.87 -13.01 -17.88
CA ASP A 72 19.47 -14.18 -17.23
C ASP A 72 19.23 -14.23 -15.71
N LYS A 73 18.39 -13.33 -15.18
CA LYS A 73 18.08 -13.13 -13.76
C LYS A 73 19.27 -12.67 -12.92
N THR A 74 20.29 -12.08 -13.51
CA THR A 74 21.34 -11.40 -12.72
C THR A 74 20.78 -10.08 -12.16
N VAL A 75 20.97 -9.84 -10.87
CA VAL A 75 20.51 -8.60 -10.20
C VAL A 75 21.71 -7.78 -9.76
N THR A 76 21.68 -6.47 -10.03
CA THR A 76 22.66 -5.52 -9.51
C THR A 76 21.92 -4.37 -8.85
N PHE A 77 22.36 -3.96 -7.67
CA PHE A 77 21.82 -2.78 -7.00
C PHE A 77 22.84 -1.66 -6.99
N LYS A 78 22.42 -0.44 -7.33
CA LYS A 78 23.27 0.75 -7.28
C LYS A 78 22.60 1.80 -6.40
N TYR A 79 23.36 2.32 -5.45
CA TYR A 79 22.91 3.34 -4.53
C TYR A 79 24.08 4.22 -4.09
N GLY A 80 23.91 5.54 -4.12
CA GLY A 80 24.91 6.48 -3.60
C GLY A 80 26.32 6.34 -4.21
N GLY A 81 26.43 5.88 -5.47
CA GLY A 81 27.70 5.62 -6.14
C GLY A 81 28.33 4.24 -5.83
N LYS A 82 27.79 3.48 -4.89
CA LYS A 82 28.15 2.08 -4.63
C LYS A 82 27.39 1.15 -5.57
N THR A 83 27.99 -0.02 -5.85
CA THR A 83 27.37 -1.11 -6.60
C THR A 83 27.44 -2.37 -5.75
N TYR A 84 26.29 -3.01 -5.54
CA TYR A 84 26.13 -4.27 -4.83
C TYR A 84 25.77 -5.37 -5.83
N GLY A 85 26.34 -6.55 -5.64
CA GLY A 85 26.28 -7.65 -6.59
C GLY A 85 27.49 -7.66 -7.56
N PRO A 86 27.38 -8.32 -8.72
CA PRO A 86 26.17 -8.95 -9.25
C PRO A 86 25.72 -10.12 -8.39
N TYR A 87 24.40 -10.26 -8.25
CA TYR A 87 23.79 -11.40 -7.60
C TYR A 87 23.28 -12.39 -8.65
N THR A 88 23.58 -13.67 -8.47
CA THR A 88 23.14 -14.75 -9.35
C THR A 88 22.54 -15.88 -8.53
N ALA A 89 21.54 -16.57 -9.08
CA ALA A 89 20.94 -17.73 -8.45
C ALA A 89 21.14 -18.97 -9.31
N LYS A 90 21.41 -20.10 -8.67
CA LYS A 90 21.52 -21.41 -9.29
C LYS A 90 20.54 -22.36 -8.61
N GLU A 91 19.77 -23.09 -9.40
CA GLU A 91 18.88 -24.12 -8.85
C GLU A 91 19.69 -25.33 -8.40
N ASP A 92 19.47 -25.75 -7.17
CA ASP A 92 20.05 -26.95 -6.56
C ASP A 92 18.97 -27.72 -5.81
N ARG A 93 18.54 -28.85 -6.37
CA ARG A 93 17.51 -29.70 -5.77
C ARG A 93 17.93 -30.29 -4.43
N SER A 94 19.22 -30.43 -4.17
CA SER A 94 19.72 -30.98 -2.91
C SER A 94 19.61 -29.99 -1.74
N ALA A 95 19.27 -28.72 -2.01
CA ALA A 95 18.94 -27.76 -0.96
C ALA A 95 17.52 -27.97 -0.38
N ILE A 96 16.71 -28.86 -0.95
CA ILE A 96 15.37 -29.20 -0.45
C ILE A 96 15.47 -30.34 0.56
N PRO A 97 15.06 -30.15 1.83
CA PRO A 97 15.04 -31.23 2.82
C PRO A 97 14.06 -32.34 2.43
N ASP A 98 14.40 -33.59 2.72
CA ASP A 98 13.60 -34.76 2.33
C ASP A 98 12.15 -34.72 2.90
N ASP A 99 11.99 -34.29 4.16
CA ASP A 99 10.69 -34.18 4.85
C ASP A 99 10.11 -32.74 4.85
N PHE A 100 10.47 -31.94 3.84
CA PHE A 100 10.09 -30.53 3.81
C PHE A 100 8.58 -30.33 3.55
N TRP A 101 7.86 -29.90 4.58
CA TRP A 101 6.39 -29.96 4.66
C TRP A 101 5.63 -28.73 4.12
N ALA A 102 6.30 -27.79 3.44
CA ALA A 102 5.63 -26.59 2.92
C ALA A 102 4.70 -26.89 1.72
N ILE A 103 3.58 -26.17 1.64
CA ILE A 103 2.62 -26.23 0.53
C ILE A 103 3.02 -25.19 -0.52
N GLY A 104 3.05 -25.59 -1.80
CA GLY A 104 3.44 -24.73 -2.93
C GLY A 104 4.50 -25.35 -3.83
N GLU A 105 4.90 -24.61 -4.88
CA GLU A 105 6.00 -24.99 -5.76
C GLU A 105 7.33 -24.79 -5.03
N LYS A 106 8.13 -25.85 -4.93
CA LYS A 106 9.40 -25.88 -4.20
C LYS A 106 10.57 -25.82 -5.17
N THR A 107 11.47 -24.87 -4.96
CA THR A 107 12.71 -24.75 -5.73
C THR A 107 13.86 -24.61 -4.74
N GLY A 108 14.75 -25.60 -4.70
CA GLY A 108 16.02 -25.48 -3.99
C GLY A 108 16.97 -24.60 -4.78
N LEU A 109 17.65 -23.68 -4.12
CA LEU A 109 18.52 -22.71 -4.78
C LEU A 109 19.71 -22.31 -3.92
N GLU A 110 20.73 -21.85 -4.63
CA GLU A 110 21.94 -21.21 -4.13
C GLU A 110 21.98 -19.79 -4.69
N LEU A 111 22.14 -18.81 -3.82
CA LEU A 111 22.30 -17.41 -4.18
C LEU A 111 23.75 -16.99 -3.95
N TYR A 112 24.32 -16.36 -4.96
CA TYR A 112 25.70 -15.91 -4.97
C TYR A 112 25.78 -14.40 -5.10
N LYS A 113 26.78 -13.79 -4.44
CA LYS A 113 27.24 -12.42 -4.68
C LYS A 113 28.61 -12.52 -5.35
N GLY A 114 28.66 -12.34 -6.67
CA GLY A 114 29.84 -12.67 -7.46
C GLY A 114 30.18 -14.17 -7.38
N TYR A 115 31.19 -14.53 -6.60
CA TYR A 115 31.62 -15.93 -6.37
C TYR A 115 31.32 -16.43 -4.95
N GLU A 116 30.83 -15.57 -4.07
CA GLU A 116 30.55 -15.91 -2.67
C GLU A 116 29.13 -16.45 -2.53
N LEU A 117 28.97 -17.62 -1.90
CA LEU A 117 27.67 -18.19 -1.58
C LEU A 117 27.09 -17.45 -0.37
N ILE A 118 26.01 -16.69 -0.57
CA ILE A 118 25.37 -15.88 0.48
C ILE A 118 24.09 -16.50 1.03
N PHE A 119 23.47 -17.43 0.29
CA PHE A 119 22.30 -18.17 0.77
C PHE A 119 22.17 -19.51 0.05
N ARG A 120 21.76 -20.55 0.79
CA ARG A 120 21.36 -21.85 0.25
C ARG A 120 20.12 -22.33 1.00
N GLY A 121 19.10 -22.73 0.27
CA GLY A 121 17.84 -23.15 0.87
C GLY A 121 16.71 -23.36 -0.13
N VAL A 122 15.47 -23.32 0.37
CA VAL A 122 14.27 -23.61 -0.40
C VAL A 122 13.41 -22.37 -0.57
N ARG A 123 13.06 -22.07 -1.81
CA ARG A 123 12.00 -21.14 -2.17
C ARG A 123 10.70 -21.91 -2.34
N VAL A 124 9.65 -21.45 -1.68
CA VAL A 124 8.29 -21.97 -1.81
C VAL A 124 7.39 -20.89 -2.38
N LYS A 125 6.75 -21.18 -3.50
CA LYS A 125 5.77 -20.30 -4.14
C LYS A 125 4.36 -20.85 -3.94
N ASP A 126 3.52 -20.09 -3.25
CA ASP A 126 2.10 -20.36 -3.07
C ASP A 126 1.29 -19.18 -3.65
N GLY A 127 0.77 -19.35 -4.87
CA GLY A 127 0.20 -18.25 -5.65
C GLY A 127 1.21 -17.12 -5.88
N ASP A 128 0.91 -15.94 -5.34
CA ASP A 128 1.77 -14.74 -5.38
C ASP A 128 2.68 -14.59 -4.15
N LYS A 129 2.56 -15.48 -3.15
CA LYS A 129 3.38 -15.44 -1.93
C LYS A 129 4.65 -16.26 -2.12
N ILE A 130 5.79 -15.64 -1.86
CA ILE A 130 7.11 -16.30 -1.86
C ILE A 130 7.58 -16.42 -0.42
N SER A 131 7.92 -17.63 0.01
CA SER A 131 8.52 -17.90 1.32
C SER A 131 9.88 -18.56 1.13
N LEU A 132 10.87 -18.14 1.93
CA LEU A 132 12.21 -18.72 1.91
C LEU A 132 12.44 -19.52 3.19
N TYR A 133 13.05 -20.68 3.03
CA TYR A 133 13.42 -21.58 4.11
C TYR A 133 14.89 -21.93 3.97
N LYS A 134 15.57 -22.09 5.10
CA LYS A 134 16.96 -22.53 5.12
C LYS A 134 17.04 -24.03 4.81
N GLU A 135 18.25 -24.52 4.59
CA GLU A 135 18.53 -25.94 4.36
C GLU A 135 18.11 -26.84 5.53
N ASP A 136 18.03 -26.31 6.76
CA ASP A 136 17.51 -27.04 7.92
C ASP A 136 15.97 -27.11 7.98
N GLY A 137 15.28 -26.53 6.99
CA GLY A 137 13.82 -26.45 6.94
C GLY A 137 13.20 -25.38 7.83
N SER A 138 14.00 -24.62 8.59
CA SER A 138 13.51 -23.48 9.35
C SER A 138 13.07 -22.34 8.43
N PRO A 139 11.99 -21.61 8.78
CA PRO A 139 11.62 -20.42 8.04
C PRO A 139 12.77 -19.41 8.13
N ASN A 140 13.12 -18.81 6.99
CA ASN A 140 14.09 -17.73 6.98
C ASN A 140 13.37 -16.49 7.54
N ASP A 141 13.57 -16.23 8.84
CA ASP A 141 12.82 -15.28 9.66
C ASP A 141 13.18 -13.81 9.37
N PHE A 142 13.09 -13.39 8.11
CA PHE A 142 13.37 -12.01 7.68
C PHE A 142 12.12 -11.12 7.65
N SER A 143 11.01 -11.55 8.28
CA SER A 143 9.70 -10.92 8.03
C SER A 143 9.14 -10.00 9.11
N ILE A 144 9.70 -9.92 10.34
CA ILE A 144 9.02 -9.17 11.42
C ILE A 144 9.93 -8.33 12.35
N GLN A 145 11.22 -8.63 12.53
CA GLN A 145 12.05 -7.86 13.49
C GLN A 145 12.63 -6.55 12.93
N ASP A 146 12.89 -6.46 11.62
CA ASP A 146 13.42 -5.24 10.99
C ASP A 146 12.37 -4.13 10.80
N LEU A 147 11.08 -4.46 10.98
CA LEU A 147 9.97 -3.51 10.81
C LEU A 147 9.67 -2.68 12.08
N LEU A 148 10.28 -3.02 13.22
CA LEU A 148 9.95 -2.43 14.52
C LEU A 148 11.01 -1.46 15.06
N ASP A 149 12.28 -1.58 14.68
CA ASP A 149 13.32 -0.65 15.12
C ASP A 149 13.90 0.12 13.94
N GLY A 150 13.35 1.31 13.75
CA GLY A 150 13.87 2.28 12.80
C GLY A 150 15.34 2.57 13.07
N ARG A 151 16.16 2.20 12.07
CA ARG A 151 17.54 2.61 11.82
C ARG A 151 18.61 1.91 12.66
N HIS A 152 19.49 1.24 11.92
CA HIS A 152 20.76 0.60 12.29
C HIS A 152 20.64 -0.80 12.89
N LEU A 153 20.74 -1.79 11.99
CA LEU A 153 21.02 -3.16 12.38
C LEU A 153 22.50 -3.25 12.71
N VAL A 154 22.80 -3.32 14.00
CA VAL A 154 24.13 -3.65 14.49
C VAL A 154 24.19 -5.18 14.58
N ASP A 155 25.19 -5.80 13.97
CA ASP A 155 25.43 -7.24 14.12
C ASP A 155 25.58 -7.60 15.62
N LYS A 156 25.39 -8.87 15.99
CA LYS A 156 25.63 -9.38 17.37
C LYS A 156 27.01 -9.02 17.90
N ASP A 157 27.95 -8.72 16.99
CA ASP A 157 29.33 -8.33 17.25
C ASP A 157 29.60 -6.80 17.23
N GLY A 158 28.58 -5.95 17.08
CA GLY A 158 28.76 -4.49 17.17
C GLY A 158 29.15 -3.78 15.86
N ASN A 159 29.16 -4.49 14.73
CA ASN A 159 29.55 -3.93 13.44
C ASN A 159 28.39 -3.22 12.73
N LEU A 160 28.71 -2.11 12.05
CA LEU A 160 27.78 -1.42 11.13
C LEU A 160 27.52 -2.33 9.94
N ILE A 161 26.32 -2.90 9.88
CA ILE A 161 25.82 -3.53 8.65
C ILE A 161 25.60 -2.39 7.64
N ASP A 162 25.99 -2.58 6.38
CA ASP A 162 25.65 -1.62 5.33
C ASP A 162 24.12 -1.70 5.14
N ASP A 163 23.39 -0.82 5.84
CA ASP A 163 21.91 -0.76 5.86
C ASP A 163 21.28 -0.71 4.45
N MET A 164 22.08 -0.40 3.42
CA MET A 164 21.65 -0.28 2.03
C MET A 164 21.92 -1.55 1.20
N GLU A 165 22.57 -2.58 1.76
CA GLU A 165 22.75 -3.85 1.06
C GLU A 165 21.41 -4.61 1.00
N PRO A 166 20.94 -5.04 -0.19
CA PRO A 166 19.70 -5.79 -0.30
C PRO A 166 19.81 -7.18 0.33
N SER A 167 18.73 -7.62 0.98
CA SER A 167 18.67 -8.96 1.56
C SER A 167 18.61 -10.05 0.47
N PRO A 168 19.04 -11.30 0.75
CA PRO A 168 18.84 -12.43 -0.15
C PRO A 168 17.38 -12.60 -0.62
N SER A 169 16.41 -12.28 0.24
CA SER A 169 14.97 -12.28 -0.09
C SER A 169 14.61 -11.24 -1.14
N ASP A 170 15.09 -10.01 -1.00
CA ASP A 170 14.82 -8.92 -1.94
C ASP A 170 15.35 -9.25 -3.33
N ILE A 171 16.59 -9.75 -3.36
CA ILE A 171 17.25 -10.21 -4.58
C ILE A 171 16.46 -11.34 -5.24
N LEU A 172 16.08 -12.38 -4.50
CA LEU A 172 15.33 -13.51 -5.07
C LEU A 172 13.93 -13.10 -5.54
N ASN A 173 13.28 -12.15 -4.86
CA ASN A 173 11.98 -11.61 -5.29
C ASN A 173 12.13 -10.85 -6.61
N LEU A 174 13.18 -10.03 -6.76
CA LEU A 174 13.51 -9.33 -8.00
C LEU A 174 13.85 -10.28 -9.15
N MET A 175 14.60 -11.36 -8.90
CA MET A 175 14.98 -12.37 -9.90
C MET A 175 13.80 -13.13 -10.52
N TYR A 176 12.76 -13.41 -9.71
CA TYR A 176 11.66 -14.28 -10.10
C TYR A 176 10.33 -13.54 -10.30
N LYS A 177 10.43 -12.27 -10.73
CA LYS A 177 9.35 -11.30 -10.97
C LYS A 177 8.75 -10.77 -9.66
N PRO A 178 9.08 -9.53 -9.27
CA PRO A 178 8.66 -8.99 -7.99
C PRO A 178 7.16 -8.71 -7.95
N ARG A 179 6.59 -8.78 -6.75
CA ARG A 179 5.26 -8.20 -6.50
C ARG A 179 5.37 -6.69 -6.63
N LEU A 180 4.61 -6.12 -7.56
CA LEU A 180 4.55 -4.68 -7.71
C LEU A 180 3.48 -4.13 -6.76
N THR A 181 3.90 -3.28 -5.81
CA THR A 181 3.00 -2.62 -4.86
C THR A 181 2.81 -1.16 -5.26
N SER A 182 1.69 -0.59 -4.81
CA SER A 182 1.39 0.83 -4.96
C SER A 182 1.23 1.44 -3.58
N LYS A 183 1.72 2.65 -3.36
CA LYS A 183 1.66 3.34 -2.05
C LYS A 183 0.24 3.67 -1.56
N GLY A 184 -0.78 3.58 -2.42
CA GLY A 184 -2.14 4.00 -2.06
C GLY A 184 -2.76 3.11 -0.98
N ASN A 185 -3.26 3.73 0.09
CA ASN A 185 -4.06 3.02 1.09
C ASN A 185 -5.52 2.94 0.62
N TRP A 186 -5.88 1.79 0.07
CA TRP A 186 -7.24 1.56 -0.45
C TRP A 186 -8.33 1.70 0.63
N GLN A 187 -8.02 1.40 1.90
CA GLN A 187 -8.99 1.50 3.00
C GLN A 187 -9.37 2.96 3.26
N GLY A 188 -8.37 3.87 3.30
CA GLY A 188 -8.62 5.31 3.44
C GLY A 188 -9.51 5.85 2.33
N TRP A 189 -9.27 5.41 1.10
CA TRP A 189 -10.10 5.80 -0.05
C TRP A 189 -11.55 5.29 0.08
N VAL A 190 -11.75 4.04 0.48
CA VAL A 190 -13.09 3.46 0.69
C VAL A 190 -13.85 4.17 1.82
N PHE A 191 -13.19 4.46 2.95
CA PHE A 191 -13.83 5.20 4.05
C PHE A 191 -14.19 6.63 3.62
N GLY A 192 -13.32 7.32 2.89
CA GLY A 192 -13.63 8.63 2.33
C GLY A 192 -14.86 8.61 1.42
N LEU A 193 -14.96 7.61 0.52
CA LEU A 193 -16.14 7.45 -0.33
C LEU A 193 -17.40 7.16 0.49
N PHE A 194 -17.31 6.29 1.50
CA PHE A 194 -18.41 5.93 2.38
C PHE A 194 -18.96 7.14 3.14
N PHE A 195 -18.11 7.92 3.81
CA PHE A 195 -18.52 9.14 4.50
C PHE A 195 -19.05 10.20 3.54
N SER A 196 -18.52 10.25 2.31
CA SER A 196 -19.05 11.13 1.27
C SER A 196 -20.49 10.80 0.90
N ILE A 197 -20.80 9.51 0.72
CA ILE A 197 -22.16 9.05 0.40
C ILE A 197 -23.10 9.36 1.58
N ILE A 198 -22.68 9.08 2.81
CA ILE A 198 -23.46 9.42 4.02
C ILE A 198 -23.76 10.91 4.06
N ASN A 199 -22.78 11.77 3.81
CA ASN A 199 -22.97 13.22 3.84
C ASN A 199 -23.93 13.70 2.75
N ILE A 200 -23.80 13.17 1.52
CA ILE A 200 -24.71 13.49 0.42
C ILE A 200 -26.15 13.08 0.76
N VAL A 201 -26.34 11.87 1.29
CA VAL A 201 -27.66 11.38 1.71
C VAL A 201 -28.20 12.23 2.85
N SER A 202 -27.38 12.58 3.85
CA SER A 202 -27.77 13.43 4.97
C SER A 202 -28.28 14.81 4.51
N ILE A 203 -27.67 15.40 3.49
CA ILE A 203 -28.11 16.68 2.93
C ILE A 203 -29.39 16.54 2.10
N LEU A 204 -29.48 15.50 1.27
CA LEU A 204 -30.62 15.30 0.34
C LEU A 204 -31.91 14.81 1.02
N PHE A 205 -31.77 14.18 2.19
CA PHE A 205 -32.87 13.56 2.95
C PHE A 205 -32.92 14.09 4.39
N ALA A 206 -32.48 15.33 4.61
CA ALA A 206 -32.37 15.91 5.95
C ALA A 206 -33.68 15.85 6.75
N ASP A 207 -34.80 16.17 6.09
CA ASP A 207 -36.11 16.17 6.72
C ASP A 207 -36.68 14.76 6.90
N GLU A 208 -36.44 13.86 5.94
CA GLU A 208 -36.88 12.47 6.04
C GLU A 208 -36.10 11.69 7.10
N LEU A 209 -34.79 11.93 7.25
CA LEU A 209 -33.99 11.30 8.31
C LEU A 209 -34.41 11.79 9.69
N PHE A 210 -34.72 13.08 9.82
CA PHE A 210 -35.28 13.64 11.05
C PHE A 210 -36.62 13.00 11.40
N ARG A 211 -37.54 12.91 10.43
CA ARG A 211 -38.84 12.26 10.62
C ARG A 211 -38.69 10.76 10.89
N LEU A 212 -37.78 10.06 10.22
CA LEU A 212 -37.48 8.66 10.48
C LEU A 212 -37.02 8.46 11.93
N ASN A 213 -36.10 9.29 12.42
CA ASN A 213 -35.65 9.21 13.81
C ASN A 213 -36.80 9.47 14.80
N LEU A 214 -37.64 10.47 14.53
CA LEU A 214 -38.81 10.77 15.36
C LEU A 214 -39.90 9.69 15.29
N SER A 215 -40.00 8.92 14.21
CA SER A 215 -40.97 7.83 14.08
C SER A 215 -40.81 6.71 15.10
N PHE A 216 -39.60 6.57 15.67
CA PHE A 216 -39.35 5.65 16.78
C PHE A 216 -39.78 6.21 18.14
N GLN A 217 -40.08 7.50 18.22
CA GLN A 217 -40.37 8.21 19.47
C GLN A 217 -41.83 8.71 19.56
N ILE A 218 -42.42 9.11 18.43
CA ILE A 218 -43.71 9.81 18.37
C ILE A 218 -44.59 9.22 17.27
N ARG A 219 -45.91 9.20 17.50
CA ARG A 219 -46.90 8.56 16.63
C ARG A 219 -47.42 9.46 15.49
N ASP A 220 -47.42 10.79 15.69
CA ASP A 220 -47.73 11.78 14.67
C ASP A 220 -46.48 12.62 14.36
N VAL A 221 -45.81 12.28 13.26
CA VAL A 221 -44.49 12.81 12.90
C VAL A 221 -44.59 13.80 11.74
N GLU A 222 -45.69 13.75 10.97
CA GLU A 222 -45.86 14.57 9.77
C GLU A 222 -46.14 16.03 10.12
N SER A 223 -46.71 16.31 11.29
CA SER A 223 -47.03 17.64 11.79
C SER A 223 -45.90 18.37 12.52
N VAL A 224 -44.72 17.73 12.68
CA VAL A 224 -43.62 18.29 13.49
C VAL A 224 -42.63 19.06 12.63
N ASP A 225 -42.45 20.35 12.95
CA ASP A 225 -41.41 21.21 12.39
C ASP A 225 -40.09 21.10 13.18
N PRO A 226 -38.92 21.08 12.51
CA PRO A 226 -37.63 21.01 13.17
C PRO A 226 -37.33 22.30 13.94
N SER A 227 -36.72 22.16 15.12
CA SER A 227 -36.27 23.31 15.91
C SER A 227 -35.04 23.98 15.31
N ASP A 228 -34.82 25.25 15.65
CA ASP A 228 -33.62 25.99 15.20
C ASP A 228 -32.31 25.30 15.62
N TRP A 229 -32.30 24.65 16.78
CA TRP A 229 -31.17 23.85 17.26
C TRP A 229 -30.90 22.64 16.37
N GLU A 230 -31.97 21.94 15.97
CA GLU A 230 -31.85 20.80 15.05
C GLU A 230 -31.40 21.25 13.65
N ILE A 231 -31.86 22.40 13.19
CA ILE A 231 -31.39 22.98 11.93
C ILE A 231 -29.89 23.30 12.03
N ALA A 232 -29.45 23.92 13.13
CA ALA A 232 -28.04 24.22 13.36
C ALA A 232 -27.17 22.95 13.46
N SER A 233 -27.65 21.90 14.14
CA SER A 233 -26.94 20.63 14.29
C SER A 233 -26.67 19.96 12.93
N ARG A 234 -27.64 20.02 12.00
CA ARG A 234 -27.48 19.50 10.63
C ARG A 234 -26.36 20.20 9.89
N TYR A 235 -26.29 21.53 9.93
CA TYR A 235 -25.21 22.28 9.29
C TYR A 235 -23.83 21.94 9.87
N ILE A 236 -23.74 21.81 11.21
CA ILE A 236 -22.51 21.40 11.88
C ILE A 236 -22.10 19.99 11.43
N LEU A 237 -23.06 19.05 11.38
CA LEU A 237 -22.82 17.68 10.96
C LEU A 237 -22.31 17.61 9.51
N TRP A 238 -22.91 18.37 8.58
CA TRP A 238 -22.48 18.36 7.17
C TRP A 238 -21.06 18.88 6.99
N VAL A 239 -20.70 19.97 7.69
CA VAL A 239 -19.33 20.50 7.67
C VAL A 239 -18.36 19.48 8.27
N PHE A 240 -18.72 18.90 9.42
CA PHE A 240 -17.89 17.90 10.09
C PHE A 240 -17.66 16.66 9.22
N LEU A 241 -18.70 16.12 8.58
CA LEU A 241 -18.58 14.98 7.67
C LEU A 241 -17.75 15.30 6.43
N THR A 242 -17.84 16.52 5.90
CA THR A 242 -16.97 16.97 4.81
C THR A 242 -15.50 16.98 5.24
N LEU A 243 -15.20 17.49 6.44
CA LEU A 243 -13.83 17.50 6.97
C LEU A 243 -13.29 16.09 7.24
N ILE A 244 -14.10 15.20 7.81
CA ILE A 244 -13.73 13.78 8.01
C ILE A 244 -13.45 13.11 6.66
N THR A 245 -14.32 13.33 5.68
CA THR A 245 -14.14 12.76 4.35
C THR A 245 -12.81 13.21 3.72
N LEU A 246 -12.50 14.50 3.83
CA LEU A 246 -11.24 15.05 3.36
C LEU A 246 -10.04 14.37 4.05
N ALA A 247 -10.09 14.20 5.37
CA ALA A 247 -9.04 13.53 6.12
C ALA A 247 -8.82 12.08 5.65
N TYR A 248 -9.89 11.31 5.45
CA TYR A 248 -9.78 9.94 4.94
C TYR A 248 -9.22 9.87 3.52
N PHE A 249 -9.59 10.82 2.66
CA PHE A 249 -9.01 10.88 1.32
C PHE A 249 -7.52 11.22 1.33
N ILE A 250 -7.06 12.09 2.24
CA ILE A 250 -5.63 12.37 2.44
C ILE A 250 -4.89 11.09 2.90
N VAL A 251 -5.43 10.41 3.92
CA VAL A 251 -4.88 9.12 4.39
C VAL A 251 -4.87 8.07 3.27
N GLY A 252 -5.90 8.05 2.41
CA GLY A 252 -5.98 7.16 1.26
C GLY A 252 -4.88 7.39 0.22
N LEU A 253 -4.36 8.61 0.11
CA LEU A 253 -3.21 8.94 -0.74
C LEU A 253 -1.86 8.55 -0.10
N GLY A 254 -1.84 8.15 1.18
CA GLY A 254 -0.62 7.85 1.92
C GLY A 254 0.18 9.09 2.28
N ILE A 255 -0.50 10.22 2.52
CA ILE A 255 0.06 11.52 2.96
C ILE A 255 -0.28 11.74 4.43
#